data_AF-Q39508-F1
#
_entry.id   AF-Q39508-F1
#
_cell.length_a   1.000
_cell.length_b   1.000
_cell.length_c   1.000
_cell.angle_alpha   90.00
_cell.angle_beta   90.00
_cell.angle_gamma   90.00
#
_symmetry.space_group_name_H-M   'P 1'
#
loop_
_entity.id
_entity.type
_entity.pdbx_description
1 polymer ?
#
loop_
_entity_poly.entity_id
_entity_poly.type
_entity_poly.pdbx_seq_one_letter_code
_entity_poly.pdbx_strand_id
1 'polypeptide(L)'
;MLVKKISFVRPNLLEEIPDIEDYNLDVFVELEDGYTYTVVIATAKNIVSLMDKEKTNFSEPADPFIIVRKLTKEIIEETVKAYAENDAYWLKFYHFAGEVDTAVFNRLQAEHTEYLKELDELDNS
;
A
#
# COMPACT_ATOMS: atom_id res chain seq x y z
N MET A 1 -13.02 -8.18 0.74
CA MET A 1 -12.61 -9.58 0.90
C MET A 1 -12.28 -9.84 2.36
N LEU A 2 -12.55 -11.05 2.86
CA LEU A 2 -12.18 -11.42 4.22
C LEU A 2 -10.73 -11.89 4.26
N VAL A 3 -10.01 -11.43 5.29
CA VAL A 3 -8.64 -11.83 5.56
C VAL A 3 -8.67 -13.16 6.29
N LYS A 4 -8.02 -14.16 5.71
CA LYS A 4 -7.89 -15.50 6.29
C LYS A 4 -6.69 -15.59 7.22
N LYS A 5 -5.56 -15.04 6.80
CA LYS A 5 -4.31 -15.10 7.57
C LYS A 5 -3.42 -13.91 7.29
N ILE A 6 -2.79 -13.41 8.35
CA ILE A 6 -1.68 -12.46 8.28
C ILE A 6 -0.43 -13.18 8.77
N SER A 7 0.66 -13.07 8.02
CA SER A 7 1.94 -13.64 8.40
C SER A 7 3.11 -12.74 8.03
N PHE A 8 4.26 -13.06 8.62
CA PHE A 8 5.49 -12.30 8.50
C PHE A 8 6.60 -13.23 8.01
N VAL A 9 7.73 -12.65 7.58
CA VAL A 9 8.90 -13.43 7.11
C VAL A 9 9.43 -14.43 8.15
N ARG A 10 9.17 -14.20 9.44
CA ARG A 10 9.43 -15.15 10.53
C ARG A 10 8.44 -14.98 11.70
N PRO A 11 8.18 -16.02 12.51
CA PRO A 11 7.12 -16.00 13.53
C PRO A 11 7.21 -14.88 14.58
N ASN A 12 8.41 -14.59 15.08
CA ASN A 12 8.62 -13.64 16.18
C ASN A 12 9.04 -12.25 15.70
N LEU A 13 8.86 -11.93 14.40
CA LEU A 13 9.38 -10.70 13.82
C LEU A 13 8.94 -9.45 14.60
N LEU A 14 7.66 -9.35 14.96
CA LEU A 14 7.13 -8.18 15.67
C LEU A 14 7.73 -7.95 17.05
N GLU A 15 8.15 -9.02 17.74
CA GLU A 15 8.78 -8.95 19.06
C GLU A 15 10.26 -8.53 18.96
N GLU A 16 10.87 -8.72 17.80
CA GLU A 16 12.28 -8.43 17.52
C GLU A 16 12.49 -7.05 16.88
N ILE A 17 11.42 -6.29 16.61
CA ILE A 17 11.51 -4.95 16.03
C ILE A 17 12.24 -4.02 17.02
N PRO A 18 13.38 -3.40 16.63
CA PRO A 18 14.14 -2.55 17.55
C PRO A 18 13.41 -1.28 17.98
N ASP A 19 12.70 -0.64 17.05
CA ASP A 19 11.87 0.54 17.29
C ASP A 19 10.56 0.41 16.50
N ILE A 20 9.48 0.07 17.19
CA ILE A 20 8.15 -0.09 16.57
C ILE A 20 7.59 1.22 15.98
N GLU A 21 8.20 2.37 16.30
CA GLU A 21 7.86 3.67 15.72
C GLU A 21 8.73 4.02 14.52
N ASP A 22 9.85 3.34 14.27
CA ASP A 22 10.81 3.62 13.20
C ASP A 22 11.28 2.33 12.52
N TYR A 23 10.35 1.69 11.81
CA TYR A 23 10.64 0.46 11.10
C TYR A 23 9.68 0.25 9.93
N ASN A 24 10.04 -0.66 9.02
CA ASN A 24 9.16 -1.19 7.99
C ASN A 24 9.30 -2.71 7.90
N LEU A 25 8.26 -3.41 7.43
CA LEU A 25 8.32 -4.86 7.24
C LEU A 25 7.34 -5.35 6.17
N ASP A 26 7.70 -6.48 5.55
CA ASP A 26 6.84 -7.22 4.65
C ASP A 26 5.74 -7.96 5.42
N VAL A 27 4.50 -7.78 4.97
CA VAL A 27 3.31 -8.45 5.49
C VAL A 27 2.67 -9.28 4.38
N PHE A 28 2.48 -10.57 4.66
CA PHE A 28 1.78 -11.49 3.78
C PHE A 28 0.33 -11.61 4.22
N VAL A 29 -0.59 -11.32 3.31
CA VAL A 29 -2.03 -11.30 3.54
C VAL A 29 -2.69 -12.35 2.66
N GLU A 30 -3.09 -13.47 3.27
CA GLU A 30 -3.89 -14.50 2.61
C GLU A 30 -5.38 -14.15 2.78
N LEU A 31 -6.11 -14.06 1.66
CA LEU A 31 -7.56 -13.87 1.66
C LEU A 31 -8.29 -15.22 1.59
N GLU A 32 -9.58 -15.22 1.88
CA GLU A 32 -10.41 -16.45 1.84
C GLU A 32 -10.51 -17.10 0.45
N ASP A 33 -10.22 -16.37 -0.63
CA ASP A 33 -10.13 -16.91 -2.00
C ASP A 33 -8.82 -17.69 -2.26
N GLY A 34 -7.89 -17.68 -1.30
CA GLY A 34 -6.61 -18.36 -1.38
C GLY A 34 -5.49 -17.54 -2.04
N TYR A 35 -5.75 -16.32 -2.52
CA TYR A 35 -4.69 -15.44 -3.00
C TYR A 35 -3.93 -14.82 -1.83
N THR A 36 -2.60 -14.70 -1.99
CA THR A 36 -1.71 -14.07 -1.01
C THR A 36 -1.11 -12.81 -1.59
N TYR A 37 -1.36 -11.68 -0.94
CA TYR A 37 -0.74 -10.40 -1.26
C TYR A 37 0.49 -10.19 -0.38
N THR A 38 1.53 -9.60 -0.96
CA THR A 38 2.69 -9.07 -0.23
C THR A 38 2.62 -7.55 -0.28
N VAL A 39 2.65 -6.92 0.88
CA VAL A 39 2.66 -5.46 1.04
C VAL A 39 3.71 -5.05 2.06
N VAL A 40 4.27 -3.85 1.92
CA VAL A 40 5.20 -3.29 2.91
C VAL A 40 4.46 -2.31 3.80
N ILE A 41 4.51 -2.54 5.12
CA ILE A 41 3.97 -1.61 6.11
C ILE A 41 5.14 -0.85 6.74
N ALA A 42 5.09 0.47 6.72
CA ALA A 42 6.10 1.36 7.28
C ALA A 42 5.49 2.35 8.27
N THR A 43 6.30 2.82 9.22
CA THR A 43 5.90 3.95 10.06
C THR A 43 6.26 5.28 9.39
N ALA A 44 5.53 6.35 9.72
CA ALA A 44 5.84 7.68 9.19
C ALA A 44 7.27 8.14 9.53
N LYS A 45 7.76 7.84 10.75
CA LYS A 45 9.13 8.16 11.15
C LYS A 45 10.14 7.34 10.35
N ASN A 46 9.84 6.09 9.99
CA ASN A 46 10.72 5.29 9.15
C ASN A 46 10.98 5.92 7.78
N ILE A 47 9.96 6.50 7.18
CA ILE A 47 10.09 7.21 5.90
C ILE A 47 11.09 8.38 6.03
N VAL A 48 10.99 9.16 7.10
CA VAL A 48 11.94 10.26 7.39
C VAL A 48 13.35 9.72 7.65
N SER A 49 13.48 8.67 8.45
CA SER A 49 14.78 8.05 8.75
C SER A 49 15.46 7.48 7.50
N LEU A 50 14.70 6.95 6.54
CA LEU A 50 15.22 6.53 5.24
C LEU A 50 15.72 7.71 4.41
N MET A 51 14.94 8.80 4.32
CA MET A 51 15.36 10.04 3.63
C MET A 51 16.66 10.61 4.22
N ASP A 52 16.77 10.66 5.55
CA ASP A 52 17.97 11.13 6.24
C ASP A 52 19.19 10.25 5.94
N LYS A 53 18.99 8.91 5.92
CA LYS A 53 20.03 7.93 5.60
C LYS A 53 20.50 8.05 4.14
N GLU A 54 19.56 8.22 3.22
CA GLU A 54 19.82 8.33 1.78
C GLU A 54 20.27 9.73 1.36
N LYS A 55 20.14 10.72 2.26
CA LYS A 55 20.43 12.13 2.04
C LYS A 55 19.58 12.72 0.90
N THR A 56 18.33 12.31 0.84
CA THR A 56 17.34 12.78 -0.11
C THR A 56 16.26 13.61 0.62
N ASN A 57 15.53 14.44 -0.13
CA ASN A 57 14.37 15.17 0.40
C ASN A 57 13.04 14.45 0.07
N PHE A 58 13.11 13.25 -0.51
CA PHE A 58 11.98 12.46 -0.96
C PHE A 58 12.32 10.96 -0.87
N SER A 59 11.31 10.11 -0.72
CA SER A 59 11.48 8.67 -0.86
C SER A 59 11.60 8.36 -2.35
N GLU A 60 12.64 7.64 -2.74
CA GLU A 60 12.82 7.22 -4.13
C GLU A 60 11.58 6.45 -4.64
N PRO A 61 11.24 6.55 -5.94
CA PRO A 61 10.11 5.83 -6.52
C PRO A 61 10.28 4.32 -6.37
N ALA A 62 9.34 3.67 -5.69
CA ALA A 62 9.30 2.24 -5.44
C ALA A 62 7.86 1.77 -5.16
N ASP A 63 7.68 0.50 -4.85
CA ASP A 63 6.40 -0.02 -4.38
C ASP A 63 5.91 0.80 -3.17
N PRO A 64 4.63 1.17 -3.13
CA PRO A 64 4.11 2.09 -2.13
C PRO A 64 4.10 1.44 -0.74
N PHE A 65 4.41 2.24 0.28
CA PHE A 65 4.29 1.83 1.68
C PHE A 65 2.87 2.05 2.20
N ILE A 66 2.34 1.06 2.92
CA ILE A 66 1.18 1.26 3.79
C ILE A 66 1.69 1.94 5.06
N ILE A 67 1.20 3.15 5.34
CA ILE A 67 1.74 3.99 6.42
C ILE A 67 0.90 3.81 7.69
N VAL A 68 1.55 3.41 8.78
CA VAL A 68 0.92 3.24 10.10
C VAL A 68 1.62 4.08 11.17
N ARG A 69 0.96 4.25 12.32
CA ARG A 69 1.54 4.99 13.45
C ARG A 69 2.67 4.23 14.14
N LYS A 70 2.49 2.92 14.37
CA LYS A 70 3.46 1.99 14.98
C LYS A 70 3.20 0.57 14.48
N LEU A 71 4.21 -0.28 14.55
CA LEU A 71 4.13 -1.69 14.12
C LEU A 71 3.76 -2.61 15.29
N THR A 72 2.50 -2.54 15.73
CA THR A 72 1.93 -3.53 16.66
C THR A 72 1.02 -4.49 15.91
N LYS A 73 0.79 -5.67 16.50
CA LYS A 73 -0.08 -6.69 15.91
C LYS A 73 -1.49 -6.14 15.66
N GLU A 74 -2.05 -5.41 16.62
CA GLU A 74 -3.40 -4.85 16.55
C GLU A 74 -3.53 -3.84 15.41
N ILE A 75 -2.55 -2.94 15.28
CA ILE A 75 -2.54 -1.92 14.21
C ILE A 75 -2.38 -2.58 12.84
N ILE A 76 -1.52 -3.59 12.72
CA ILE A 76 -1.35 -4.33 11.47
C ILE A 76 -2.64 -5.07 11.09
N GLU A 77 -3.29 -5.73 12.04
CA GLU A 77 -4.56 -6.43 11.79
C GLU A 77 -5.68 -5.48 11.37
N GLU A 78 -5.83 -4.34 12.05
CA GLU A 78 -6.80 -3.30 11.70
C GLU A 78 -6.53 -2.75 10.29
N THR A 79 -5.26 -2.43 10.01
CA THR A 79 -4.82 -1.87 8.72
C THR A 79 -5.10 -2.85 7.58
N VAL A 80 -4.68 -4.11 7.71
CA VAL A 80 -4.86 -5.12 6.66
C VAL A 80 -6.34 -5.39 6.40
N LYS A 81 -7.19 -5.41 7.43
CA LYS A 81 -8.64 -5.56 7.25
C LYS A 81 -9.23 -4.42 6.44
N ALA A 82 -8.85 -3.17 6.74
CA ALA A 82 -9.30 -2.01 5.99
C ALA A 82 -8.85 -2.06 4.51
N TYR A 83 -7.61 -2.48 4.24
CA TYR A 83 -7.09 -2.59 2.88
C TYR A 83 -7.70 -3.76 2.09
N ALA A 84 -8.22 -4.78 2.78
CA ALA A 84 -8.93 -5.90 2.18
C ALA A 84 -10.40 -5.56 1.81
N GLU A 85 -10.94 -4.41 2.24
CA GLU A 85 -12.27 -3.94 1.85
C GLU A 85 -12.37 -3.70 0.32
N ASN A 86 -13.60 -3.51 -0.18
CA ASN A 86 -13.85 -3.18 -1.59
C ASN A 86 -13.14 -4.13 -2.57
N ASP A 87 -13.39 -5.43 -2.38
CA ASP A 87 -12.76 -6.50 -3.17
C ASP A 87 -11.21 -6.46 -3.14
N ALA A 88 -10.63 -6.11 -1.99
CA ALA A 88 -9.19 -6.00 -1.79
C ALA A 88 -8.49 -5.08 -2.79
N TYR A 89 -9.20 -4.05 -3.28
CA TYR A 89 -8.68 -3.10 -4.27
C TYR A 89 -7.32 -2.55 -3.86
N TRP A 90 -7.18 -2.11 -2.60
CA TRP A 90 -5.93 -1.52 -2.13
C TRP A 90 -4.82 -2.57 -1.97
N LEU A 91 -5.12 -3.80 -1.54
CA LEU A 91 -4.10 -4.85 -1.54
C LEU A 91 -3.61 -5.18 -2.96
N LYS A 92 -4.50 -5.24 -3.95
CA LYS A 92 -4.13 -5.43 -5.36
C LYS A 92 -3.24 -4.28 -5.85
N PHE A 93 -3.66 -3.03 -5.60
CA PHE A 93 -2.90 -1.86 -6.01
C PHE A 93 -1.49 -1.85 -5.43
N TYR A 94 -1.34 -2.09 -4.13
CA TYR A 94 -0.05 -2.08 -3.46
C TYR A 94 0.85 -3.25 -3.86
N HIS A 95 0.28 -4.43 -4.04
CA HIS A 95 1.02 -5.63 -4.42
C HIS A 95 1.54 -5.59 -5.87
N PHE A 96 0.76 -5.00 -6.78
CA PHE A 96 1.09 -4.96 -8.21
C PHE A 96 1.63 -3.60 -8.68
N ALA A 97 1.86 -2.63 -7.79
CA ALA A 97 2.20 -1.25 -8.18
C ALA A 97 3.40 -1.18 -9.14
N GLY A 98 4.45 -1.96 -8.90
CA GLY A 98 5.62 -2.08 -9.78
C GLY A 98 5.43 -2.94 -11.04
N GLU A 99 4.29 -3.62 -11.19
CA GLU A 99 4.01 -4.56 -12.29
C GLU A 99 2.93 -4.06 -13.27
N VAL A 100 2.25 -2.95 -12.94
CA VAL A 100 1.20 -2.40 -13.82
C VAL A 100 1.84 -1.77 -15.06
N ASP A 101 1.43 -2.26 -16.23
CA ASP A 101 1.88 -1.73 -17.53
C ASP A 101 1.41 -0.27 -17.73
N THR A 102 2.30 0.59 -18.21
CA THR A 102 2.02 1.98 -18.56
C THR A 102 0.81 2.13 -19.49
N ALA A 103 0.51 1.17 -20.35
CA ALA A 103 -0.68 1.16 -21.21
C ALA A 103 -1.99 1.22 -20.42
N VAL A 104 -2.04 0.61 -19.22
CA VAL A 104 -3.20 0.69 -18.33
C VAL A 104 -3.40 2.13 -17.86
N PHE A 105 -2.32 2.79 -17.42
CA PHE A 105 -2.37 4.18 -16.97
C PHE A 105 -2.70 5.14 -18.12
N ASN A 106 -2.15 4.92 -19.31
CA ASN A 106 -2.47 5.71 -20.51
C ASN A 106 -3.96 5.63 -20.85
N ARG A 107 -4.57 4.44 -20.74
CA ARG A 107 -6.01 4.27 -20.95
C ARG A 107 -6.82 5.05 -19.92
N LEU A 108 -6.51 4.90 -18.63
CA LEU A 108 -7.18 5.63 -17.55
C LEU A 108 -7.07 7.16 -17.74
N GLN A 109 -5.91 7.64 -18.17
CA GLN A 109 -5.68 9.06 -18.44
C GLN A 109 -6.55 9.57 -19.61
N ALA A 110 -6.67 8.78 -20.67
CA ALA A 110 -7.51 9.12 -21.83
C ALA A 110 -9.00 9.20 -21.44
N GLU A 111 -9.51 8.19 -20.74
CA GLU A 111 -10.89 8.13 -20.24
C GLU A 111 -11.21 9.34 -19.33
N HIS A 112 -10.31 9.68 -18.40
CA HIS A 112 -10.49 10.84 -17.53
C HIS A 112 -10.47 12.18 -18.30
N THR A 113 -9.64 12.28 -19.35
CA THR A 113 -9.59 13.48 -20.19
C THR A 113 -10.87 13.68 -21.00
N GLU A 114 -11.49 12.61 -21.49
CA GLU A 114 -12.78 12.67 -22.17
C GLU A 114 -13.90 13.07 -21.20
N TYR A 115 -13.96 12.46 -20.02
CA TYR A 115 -14.93 12.81 -18.98
C TYR A 115 -14.90 14.30 -18.61
N LEU A 116 -13.71 14.90 -18.47
CA LEU A 116 -13.59 16.34 -18.17
C LEU A 116 -14.15 17.23 -19.29
N LYS A 117 -14.01 16.83 -20.55
CA LYS A 117 -14.59 17.58 -21.68
C LYS A 117 -16.11 17.53 -21.66
N GLU A 118 -16.69 16.36 -21.38
CA GLU A 118 -18.14 16.21 -21.28
C GLU A 118 -18.72 17.09 -20.16
N LEU A 119 -18.03 17.20 -19.02
CA LEU A 119 -18.42 18.11 -17.94
C LEU A 119 -18.38 19.59 -18.35
N ASP A 120 -17.30 20.01 -19.01
CA ASP A 120 -17.16 21.40 -19.50
C ASP A 120 -18.26 21.75 -20.52
N GLU A 121 -18.65 20.81 -21.38
CA GLU A 121 -19.75 21.02 -22.34
C GLU A 121 -21.11 21.16 -21.65
N LEU A 122 -21.36 20.38 -20.59
CA LEU A 122 -22.59 20.47 -19.79
C LEU A 122 -22.69 21.80 -19.03
N ASP A 123 -21.59 22.25 -18.42
CA ASP A 123 -21.56 23.50 -17.64
C ASP A 123 -21.69 24.76 -18.52
N ASN A 124 -21.37 24.64 -19.82
CA ASN A 124 -21.50 25.72 -20.81
C ASN A 124 -22.79 25.65 -21.66
N SER A 125 -23.71 24.73 -21.34
CA SER A 125 -25.02 24.55 -22.01
C SER A 125 -26.19 25.12 -21.22
#